data_AF-A0A972HR60-F1
#
_entry.id   AF-A0A972HR60-F1
#
_cell.length_a   1.000
_cell.length_b   1.000
_cell.length_c   1.000
_cell.angle_alpha   90.00
_cell.angle_beta   90.00
_cell.angle_gamma   90.00
#
_symmetry.space_group_name_H-M   'P 1'
#
loop_
_entity.id
_entity.type
_entity.pdbx_description
1 polymer ?
#
loop_
_entity_poly.entity_id
_entity_poly.type
_entity_poly.pdbx_seq_one_letter_code
_entity_poly.pdbx_strand_id
1 'polypeptide(L)' 'YGGLVLPDVITIYRLPLCEVCADEVELMREIAVTVVHEVAHHFGIDDNSLHSWGWG' A
#
# COMPACT_ATOMS: atom_id res chain seq x y z
N TYR A 1 2.48 -8.11 -32.27
CA TYR A 1 1.40 -7.94 -31.28
C TYR A 1 2.06 -7.69 -29.94
N GLY A 2 2.13 -6.41 -29.52
CA GLY A 2 2.80 -6.02 -28.29
C GLY A 2 2.13 -6.70 -27.10
N GLY A 3 2.89 -7.46 -26.32
CA GLY A 3 2.43 -8.04 -25.08
C GLY A 3 2.05 -6.92 -24.13
N LEU A 4 0.75 -6.71 -23.95
CA LEU A 4 0.22 -5.90 -22.87
C LEU A 4 0.51 -6.70 -21.59
N VAL A 5 1.68 -6.48 -20.99
CA VAL A 5 1.89 -6.83 -19.59
C VAL A 5 0.82 -6.05 -18.84
N LEU A 6 -0.09 -6.78 -18.21
CA LEU A 6 -1.08 -6.17 -17.33
C LEU A 6 -0.30 -5.43 -16.23
N PRO A 7 -0.65 -4.18 -15.91
CA PRO A 7 0.00 -3.48 -14.81
C PRO A 7 -0.14 -4.31 -13.54
N ASP A 8 0.86 -4.25 -12.67
CA ASP A 8 0.76 -4.86 -11.35
C ASP A 8 -0.46 -4.29 -10.61
N VAL A 9 -1.22 -5.19 -9.98
CA VAL A 9 -2.50 -4.85 -9.34
C VAL A 9 -2.34 -4.97 -7.83
N ILE A 10 -2.56 -3.86 -7.12
CA ILE A 10 -2.71 -3.86 -5.66
C ILE A 10 -4.21 -3.88 -5.34
N THR A 11 -4.64 -4.88 -4.57
CA THR A 11 -6.04 -5.02 -4.16
C THR A 11 -6.23 -4.49 -2.75
N ILE A 12 -7.11 -3.52 -2.58
CA ILE A 12 -7.42 -2.90 -1.29
C ILE A 12 -8.77 -3.39 -0.79
N TYR A 13 -8.80 -3.93 0.43
CA TYR A 13 -10.03 -4.40 1.08
C TYR A 13 -10.63 -3.28 1.92
N ARG A 14 -11.62 -2.58 1.35
CA ARG A 14 -12.25 -1.41 1.98
C ARG A 14 -12.84 -1.70 3.37
N LEU A 15 -13.64 -2.76 3.52
CA LEU A 15 -14.36 -3.01 4.77
C LEU A 15 -13.41 -3.25 5.96
N PRO A 16 -12.41 -4.13 5.87
CA PRO A 16 -11.40 -4.28 6.92
C PRO A 16 -10.68 -2.97 7.29
N LEU A 17 -10.33 -2.14 6.29
CA LEU A 17 -9.68 -0.86 6.55
C LEU A 17 -10.61 0.12 7.28
N CYS A 18 -11.88 0.19 6.89
CA CYS A 18 -12.86 1.01 7.59
C CYS A 18 -13.16 0.54 9.02
N GLU A 19 -12.97 -0.76 9.33
CA GLU A 19 -13.17 -1.28 10.69
C GLU A 19 -12.05 -0.87 11.65
N VAL A 20 -10.85 -0.59 11.14
CA VAL A 20 -9.68 -0.21 11.95
C VAL A 20 -9.41 1.30 11.98
N CYS A 21 -10.02 2.07 11.08
CA CYS A 21 -9.87 3.53 11.01
C CYS A 21 -11.06 4.26 11.63
N ALA A 22 -10.81 5.31 12.40
CA ALA A 22 -11.83 6.13 13.06
C ALA A 22 -12.46 7.17 12.13
N ASP A 23 -11.72 7.64 11.12
CA ASP A 23 -12.19 8.65 10.16
C ASP A 23 -11.58 8.48 8.76
N GLU A 24 -12.05 9.32 7.82
CA GLU A 24 -11.59 9.30 6.43
C GLU A 24 -10.12 9.69 6.28
N VAL A 25 -9.59 10.56 7.13
CA VAL A 25 -8.20 11.01 7.06
C VAL A 25 -7.27 9.86 7.46
N GLU A 26 -7.62 9.15 8.53
CA GLU A 26 -6.92 7.94 8.95
C GLU A 26 -7.00 6.85 7.87
N LEU A 27 -8.18 6.62 7.29
CA LEU A 27 -8.35 5.66 6.20
C LEU A 27 -7.47 5.99 4.98
N MET A 28 -7.40 7.26 4.59
CA MET A 28 -6.55 7.69 3.48
C MET A 28 -5.06 7.44 3.77
N ARG A 29 -4.63 7.67 5.02
CA ARG A 29 -3.27 7.39 5.46
C ARG A 29 -2.99 5.88 5.40
N GLU A 30 -3.89 5.06 5.92
CA GLU A 30 -3.72 3.60 5.96
C GLU A 30 -3.66 2.98 4.56
N ILE A 31 -4.49 3.47 3.63
CA ILE A 31 -4.42 3.08 2.21
C ILE A 31 -3.06 3.45 1.62
N ALA A 32 -2.56 4.66 1.88
CA ALA A 32 -1.27 5.10 1.35
C ALA A 32 -0.12 4.24 1.90
N VAL A 33 -0.14 3.94 3.20
CA VAL A 33 0.82 3.05 3.85
C VAL A 33 0.78 1.66 3.23
N THR A 34 -0.41 1.07 3.06
CA THR A 34 -0.58 -0.25 2.44
C THR A 34 -0.01 -0.28 1.03
N VAL A 35 -0.35 0.71 0.19
CA VAL A 35 0.14 0.77 -1.20
C VAL A 35 1.65 0.93 -1.25
N VAL A 36 2.24 1.80 -0.42
CA VAL A 36 3.69 2.01 -0.41
C VAL A 36 4.43 0.75 0.04
N HIS A 37 3.93 0.03 1.04
CA HIS A 37 4.52 -1.25 1.45
C HIS A 37 4.55 -2.26 0.30
N GLU A 38 3.43 -2.49 -0.36
CA GLU A 38 3.34 -3.48 -1.45
C GLU A 38 4.22 -3.09 -2.65
N VAL A 39 4.28 -1.79 -3.00
CA VAL A 39 5.19 -1.30 -4.05
C VAL A 39 6.65 -1.49 -3.65
N ALA A 40 7.01 -1.14 -2.41
CA ALA A 40 8.37 -1.24 -1.93
C ALA A 40 8.85 -2.70 -1.87
N HIS A 41 8.02 -3.60 -1.37
CA HIS A 41 8.30 -5.04 -1.34
C HIS A 41 8.46 -5.62 -2.75
N HIS A 42 7.65 -5.17 -3.72
CA HIS A 42 7.82 -5.54 -5.13
C HIS A 42 9.21 -5.16 -5.67
N PHE A 43 9.80 -4.07 -5.20
CA PHE A 43 11.16 -3.64 -5.54
C PHE A 43 12.26 -4.18 -4.61
N GLY A 44 11.92 -5.03 -3.64
CA GLY A 44 12.88 -5.63 -2.71
C GLY A 44 13.34 -4.72 -1.57
N ILE A 45 12.56 -3.68 -1.26
CA ILE A 45 12.80 -2.79 -0.11
C ILE A 45 12.15 -3.40 1.13
N ASP A 46 12.84 -3.37 2.26
CA ASP A 46 12.35 -3.93 3.53
C ASP A 46 11.58 -2.90 4.40
N ASP A 47 10.87 -3.42 5.40
CA ASP A 47 10.08 -2.62 6.36
C ASP A 47 10.93 -1.65 7.18
N ASN A 48 12.20 -2.00 7.48
CA ASN A 48 13.08 -1.11 8.24
C ASN A 48 13.40 0.16 7.45
N SER A 49 13.63 0.01 6.15
CA SER A 49 13.86 1.10 5.21
C SER A 49 12.62 2.00 5.14
N LEU A 50 11.43 1.40 5.05
CA LEU A 50 10.15 2.12 5.02
C LEU A 50 9.86 2.89 6.32
N HIS A 51 10.08 2.26 7.46
CA HIS A 51 9.96 2.92 8.77
C HIS A 51 10.87 4.15 8.87
N SER A 52 12.10 4.04 8.36
CA SER A 52 13.06 5.16 8.36
C SER A 52 12.61 6.34 7.49
N TRP A 53 11.72 6.11 6.53
CA TRP A 53 11.14 7.12 5.64
C TRP A 53 9.79 7.65 6.12
N GLY A 54 9.28 7.15 7.25
CA GLY A 54 7.99 7.54 7.82
C GLY A 54 6.80 6.77 7.27
N TRP A 55 7.02 5.61 6.65
CA TRP A 55 6.01 4.71 6.09
C TRP A 55 5.70 3.49 6.97
N GLY A 56 6.02 3.57 8.27
CA GLY A 56 5.70 2.54 9.27
C GLY A 56 4.41 2.78 10.02
#